data_AF-A0AAX3UCB5-F1
#
_entry.id   AF-A0AAX3UCB5-F1
#
_cell.length_a   1.000
_cell.length_b   1.000
_cell.length_c   1.000
_cell.angle_alpha   90.00
_cell.angle_beta   90.00
_cell.angle_gamma   90.00
#
_symmetry.space_group_name_H-M   'P 1'
#
loop_
_entity.id
_entity.type
_entity.pdbx_description
1 polymer ?
#
loop_
_entity_poly.entity_id
_entity_poly.type
_entity_poly.pdbx_seq_one_letter_code
_entity_poly.pdbx_strand_id
1 'polypeptide(L)'
;MIRSRASQGAEYEINTKTKSIKQVWSYGKQLGKANFTNVIGYSQRLANGNTLIDFGYKDNGNQSNIIEVDPLGQQVFNLTTYNSAKNKTYVYRAYRMKFYPDNYVFDALK
;
A
#
# COMPACT_ATOMS: atom_id res chain seq x y z
N MET A 1 15.15 1.89 25.42
CA MET A 1 14.56 0.96 24.42
C MET A 1 14.21 1.78 23.17
N ILE A 2 14.98 1.66 22.07
CA ILE A 2 14.66 2.37 20.83
C ILE A 2 13.53 1.58 20.15
N ARG A 3 12.31 2.10 20.14
CA ARG A 3 11.19 1.50 19.40
C ARG A 3 11.55 1.48 17.91
N SER A 4 11.53 0.31 17.28
CA SER A 4 11.69 0.19 15.83
C SER A 4 10.52 0.90 15.13
N ARG A 5 10.83 1.75 14.16
CA ARG A 5 9.82 2.46 13.35
C ARG A 5 9.33 1.54 12.23
N ALA A 6 8.02 1.49 12.04
CA ALA A 6 7.36 0.76 10.97
C ALA A 6 6.12 1.55 10.52
N SER A 7 5.81 1.47 9.23
CA SER A 7 4.59 2.02 8.64
C SER A 7 3.62 0.86 8.35
N GLN A 8 2.33 1.13 8.40
CA GLN A 8 1.31 0.11 8.12
C GLN A 8 0.08 0.72 7.49
N GLY A 9 -0.59 -0.06 6.64
CA GLY A 9 -2.01 0.11 6.39
C GLY A 9 -2.79 -0.55 7.52
N ALA A 10 -3.85 0.10 7.99
CA ALA A 10 -4.72 -0.44 9.03
C ALA A 10 -6.18 -0.13 8.71
N GLU A 11 -7.06 -1.08 9.03
CA GLU A 11 -8.49 -0.95 8.89
C GLU A 11 -9.14 -1.04 10.26
N TYR A 12 -10.10 -0.16 10.50
CA TYR A 12 -10.79 -0.04 11.77
C TYR A 12 -12.28 -0.10 11.57
N GLU A 13 -12.94 -0.90 12.41
CA GLU A 13 -14.38 -0.83 12.61
C GLU A 13 -14.66 0.21 13.70
N ILE A 14 -15.52 1.18 13.41
CA ILE A 14 -15.86 2.28 14.31
C ILE A 14 -17.33 2.16 14.69
N ASN A 15 -17.60 1.99 15.99
CA ASN A 15 -18.95 2.12 16.53
C ASN A 15 -19.14 3.54 17.08
N THR A 16 -19.89 4.35 16.34
CA THR A 16 -20.12 5.76 16.67
C THR A 16 -21.10 5.95 17.82
N LYS A 17 -21.97 4.97 18.11
CA LYS A 17 -22.91 5.02 19.23
C LYS A 17 -22.20 4.83 20.56
N THR A 18 -21.33 3.81 20.65
CA THR A 18 -20.57 3.49 21.86
C THR A 18 -19.21 4.19 21.93
N LYS A 19 -18.84 4.94 20.89
CA LYS A 19 -17.53 5.61 20.75
C LYS A 19 -16.35 4.63 20.90
N SER A 20 -16.48 3.43 20.35
CA SER A 20 -15.44 2.40 20.37
C SER A 20 -14.86 2.16 18.98
N ILE A 21 -13.59 1.79 18.94
CA ILE A 21 -12.87 1.44 17.72
C ILE A 21 -12.19 0.08 17.88
N LYS A 22 -12.24 -0.76 16.83
CA LYS A 22 -11.57 -2.06 16.78
C LYS A 22 -10.73 -2.13 15.52
N GLN A 23 -9.43 -2.38 15.65
CA GLN A 23 -8.61 -2.72 14.48
C GLN A 23 -9.00 -4.11 13.99
N VAL A 24 -9.47 -4.20 12.74
CA VAL A 24 -9.93 -5.47 12.15
C VAL A 24 -8.93 -6.04 11.16
N TRP A 25 -8.01 -5.22 10.65
CA TRP A 25 -6.96 -5.65 9.74
C TRP A 25 -5.75 -4.71 9.84
N SER A 26 -4.56 -5.24 9.58
CA SER A 26 -3.35 -4.43 9.38
C SER A 26 -2.30 -5.19 8.61
N TYR A 27 -1.47 -4.46 7.86
CA TYR A 27 -0.31 -5.01 7.19
C TYR A 27 0.82 -3.98 7.15
N GLY A 28 2.07 -4.43 7.34
CA GLY A 28 3.28 -3.62 7.14
C GLY A 28 4.19 -3.54 8.36
N LYS A 29 3.67 -3.79 9.57
CA LYS A 29 4.48 -3.81 10.81
C LYS A 29 5.68 -4.77 10.70
N GLN A 30 5.45 -5.94 10.12
CA GLN A 30 6.46 -6.99 9.92
C GLN A 30 7.56 -6.59 8.91
N LEU A 31 7.30 -5.62 8.04
CA LEU A 31 8.30 -5.09 7.09
C LEU A 31 9.29 -4.14 7.79
N GLY A 32 8.94 -3.65 8.98
CA GLY A 32 9.82 -2.87 9.83
C GLY A 32 10.40 -1.62 9.17
N LYS A 33 11.67 -1.35 9.46
CA LYS A 33 12.39 -0.19 8.91
C LYS A 33 12.57 -0.23 7.40
N ALA A 34 12.57 -1.43 6.79
CA ALA A 34 12.79 -1.59 5.36
C ALA A 34 11.69 -0.88 4.55
N ASN A 35 10.46 -0.87 5.05
CA ASN A 35 9.32 -0.18 4.42
C ASN A 35 8.84 1.01 5.23
N PHE A 36 9.62 1.47 6.22
CA PHE A 36 9.22 2.66 6.97
C PHE A 36 9.25 3.89 6.07
N THR A 37 8.15 4.63 6.12
CA THR A 37 8.02 5.93 5.48
C THR A 37 7.36 6.90 6.45
N ASN A 38 8.01 8.05 6.68
CA ASN A 38 7.57 9.06 7.65
C ASN A 38 6.64 10.11 7.04
N VAL A 39 6.60 10.18 5.71
CA VAL A 39 5.74 11.05 4.91
C VAL A 39 5.36 10.27 3.67
N ILE A 40 4.29 10.66 2.98
CA ILE A 40 3.94 10.10 1.67
C ILE A 40 3.71 8.58 1.73
N GLY A 41 2.45 8.24 1.95
CA GLY A 41 1.97 6.88 1.83
C GLY A 41 0.49 6.87 1.50
N TYR A 42 0.02 5.71 1.08
CA TYR A 42 -1.37 5.51 0.72
C TYR A 42 -1.78 4.06 0.96
N SER A 43 -3.06 3.82 1.20
CA SER A 43 -3.63 2.49 1.28
C SER A 43 -5.05 2.49 0.73
N GLN A 44 -5.41 1.47 -0.03
CA GLN A 44 -6.73 1.32 -0.63
C GLN A 44 -7.20 -0.14 -0.57
N ARG A 45 -8.36 -0.38 0.04
CA ARG A 45 -9.09 -1.64 -0.11
C ARG A 45 -9.69 -1.70 -1.52
N LEU A 46 -9.41 -2.78 -2.24
CA LEU A 46 -9.84 -3.01 -3.61
C LEU A 46 -11.14 -3.84 -3.63
N ALA A 47 -11.88 -3.77 -4.75
CA ALA A 47 -13.17 -4.45 -4.89
C ALA A 47 -13.08 -5.98 -4.79
N ASN A 48 -11.92 -6.57 -5.09
CA ASN A 48 -11.65 -8.00 -4.94
C ASN A 48 -11.23 -8.42 -3.51
N GLY A 49 -11.25 -7.49 -2.55
CA GLY A 49 -10.83 -7.72 -1.18
C GLY A 49 -9.34 -7.53 -0.92
N ASN A 50 -8.50 -7.37 -1.94
CA ASN A 50 -7.08 -7.08 -1.76
C ASN A 50 -6.88 -5.67 -1.18
N THR A 51 -5.70 -5.41 -0.62
CA THR A 51 -5.30 -4.06 -0.19
C THR A 51 -4.03 -3.63 -0.93
N LEU A 52 -4.12 -2.53 -1.67
CA LEU A 52 -2.97 -1.82 -2.23
C LEU A 52 -2.38 -0.89 -1.16
N ILE A 53 -1.06 -0.87 -1.03
CA ILE A 53 -0.32 -0.07 -0.05
C ILE A 53 0.88 0.56 -0.74
N ASP A 54 1.05 1.86 -0.56
CA ASP A 54 2.17 2.66 -1.07
C ASP A 54 3.03 3.17 0.09
N PHE A 55 4.30 2.78 0.06
CA PHE A 55 5.37 3.29 0.90
C PHE A 55 6.20 4.27 0.07
N GLY A 56 5.68 5.49 -0.09
CA GLY A 56 6.14 6.45 -1.10
C GLY A 56 7.51 7.06 -0.80
N TYR A 57 7.80 7.44 0.45
CA TYR A 57 9.10 7.99 0.85
C TYR A 57 9.95 6.94 1.58
N LYS A 58 10.22 5.81 0.93
CA LYS A 58 11.08 4.74 1.47
C LYS A 58 12.55 5.12 1.28
N ASP A 59 13.42 4.66 2.18
CA ASP A 59 14.87 4.91 2.12
C ASP A 59 15.22 6.41 1.92
N ASN A 60 14.67 7.26 2.79
CA ASN A 60 14.81 8.72 2.73
C ASN A 60 14.46 9.33 1.36
N GLY A 61 13.49 8.73 0.65
CA GLY A 61 13.01 9.20 -0.64
C GLY A 61 13.80 8.69 -1.85
N ASN A 62 14.81 7.83 -1.65
CA ASN A 62 15.54 7.17 -2.74
C ASN A 62 14.75 6.00 -3.35
N GLN A 63 13.71 5.52 -2.67
CA GLN A 63 12.86 4.44 -3.17
C GLN A 63 11.39 4.72 -2.84
N SER A 64 10.51 4.10 -3.62
CA SER A 64 9.11 3.89 -3.24
C SER A 64 8.82 2.40 -3.36
N ASN A 65 7.85 1.92 -2.58
CA ASN A 65 7.43 0.53 -2.70
C ASN A 65 5.91 0.41 -2.68
N ILE A 66 5.37 -0.22 -3.72
CA ILE A 66 3.95 -0.45 -3.91
C ILE A 66 3.73 -1.95 -3.74
N ILE A 67 2.90 -2.32 -2.77
CA ILE A 67 2.56 -3.70 -2.45
C ILE A 67 1.05 -3.86 -2.55
N GLU A 68 0.59 -4.91 -3.22
CA GLU A 68 -0.79 -5.39 -3.11
C GLU A 68 -0.78 -6.71 -2.34
N VAL A 69 -1.64 -6.81 -1.33
CA VAL A 69 -1.82 -8.04 -0.56
C VAL A 69 -3.24 -8.57 -0.66
N ASP A 70 -3.38 -9.89 -0.67
CA ASP A 70 -4.68 -10.55 -0.58
C ASP A 70 -5.29 -10.41 0.85
N PRO A 71 -6.54 -10.87 1.09
CA PRO A 71 -7.16 -10.82 2.41
C PRO A 71 -6.40 -11.59 3.51
N LEU A 72 -5.58 -12.58 3.14
CA LEU A 72 -4.75 -13.37 4.06
C LEU A 72 -3.39 -12.70 4.34
N GLY A 73 -3.10 -11.57 3.68
CA GLY A 73 -1.85 -10.83 3.82
C GLY A 73 -0.72 -11.32 2.93
N GLN A 74 -0.98 -12.19 1.95
CA GLN A 74 0.00 -12.65 0.97
C GLN A 74 0.20 -11.58 -0.09
N GLN A 75 1.45 -11.29 -0.44
CA GLN A 75 1.77 -10.32 -1.48
C GLN A 75 1.44 -10.91 -2.86
N VAL A 76 0.53 -10.28 -3.58
CA VAL A 76 0.15 -10.63 -4.96
C VAL A 76 0.73 -9.66 -5.98
N PHE A 77 1.27 -8.54 -5.51
CA PHE A 77 2.08 -7.60 -6.28
C PHE A 77 3.09 -6.92 -5.35
N ASN A 78 4.33 -6.73 -5.81
CA ASN A 78 5.34 -5.99 -5.08
C ASN A 78 6.32 -5.34 -6.07
N LEU A 79 6.30 -4.01 -6.12
CA LEU A 79 7.17 -3.22 -7.00
C LEU A 79 7.94 -2.20 -6.18
N THR A 80 9.26 -2.21 -6.31
CA THR A 80 10.11 -1.12 -5.82
C THR A 80 10.52 -0.23 -6.99
N THR A 81 10.36 1.08 -6.83
CA THR A 81 10.92 2.08 -7.74
C THR A 81 12.16 2.72 -7.11
N TYR A 82 13.11 3.12 -7.94
CA TYR A 82 14.26 3.92 -7.53
C TYR A 82 14.01 5.37 -7.94
N ASN A 83 14.28 6.29 -7.02
CA ASN A 83 13.88 7.68 -7.12
C ASN A 83 15.09 8.60 -6.89
N SER A 84 14.98 9.84 -7.36
CA SER A 84 15.85 10.92 -6.93
C SER A 84 15.19 11.65 -5.77
N ALA A 85 15.74 11.49 -4.56
CA ALA A 85 15.29 12.25 -3.39
C ALA A 85 15.49 13.77 -3.60
N LYS A 86 16.57 14.18 -4.28
CA LYS A 86 16.86 15.56 -4.65
C LYS A 86 15.76 16.16 -5.53
N ASN A 87 15.37 15.43 -6.58
CA ASN A 87 14.36 15.88 -7.53
C ASN A 87 12.93 15.48 -7.11
N LYS A 88 12.78 14.86 -5.94
CA LYS A 88 11.49 14.45 -5.35
C LYS A 88 10.65 13.56 -6.27
N THR A 89 11.29 12.64 -6.98
CA THR A 89 10.60 11.75 -7.94
C THR A 89 10.01 10.50 -7.27
N TYR A 90 9.70 10.58 -5.97
CA TYR A 90 9.05 9.49 -5.25
C TYR A 90 7.58 9.36 -5.65
N VAL A 91 7.06 8.14 -5.56
CA VAL A 91 5.65 7.86 -5.78
C VAL A 91 4.87 8.50 -4.64
N TYR A 92 4.01 9.48 -4.98
CA TYR A 92 3.23 10.20 -3.98
C TYR A 92 2.04 9.39 -3.47
N ARG A 93 1.35 8.72 -4.40
CA ARG A 93 0.27 7.76 -4.19
C ARG A 93 0.27 6.77 -5.34
N ALA A 94 -0.23 5.57 -5.10
CA ALA A 94 -0.51 4.58 -6.12
C ALA A 94 -2.00 4.23 -6.14
N TYR A 95 -2.56 4.05 -7.33
CA TYR A 95 -3.96 3.66 -7.53
C TYR A 95 -4.02 2.46 -8.46
N ARG A 96 -4.91 1.51 -8.17
CA ARG A 96 -5.20 0.42 -9.10
C ARG A 96 -6.26 0.90 -10.09
N MET A 97 -5.88 0.98 -11.37
CA MET A 97 -6.78 1.36 -12.45
C MET A 97 -7.08 0.17 -13.35
N LYS A 98 -8.30 0.09 -13.86
CA LYS A 98 -8.63 -0.80 -14.97
C LYS A 98 -8.00 -0.23 -16.23
N PHE A 99 -7.14 -1.01 -16.89
CA PHE A 99 -6.56 -0.61 -18.17
C PHE A 99 -7.55 -0.83 -19.33
N TYR A 100 -8.34 -1.90 -19.25
CA TYR A 100 -9.36 -2.24 -20.23
C TYR A 100 -10.78 -1.99 -19.67
N PRO A 101 -11.76 -1.69 -20.55
CA PRO A 101 -13.16 -1.65 -20.16
C PRO A 101 -13.66 -3.06 -19.78
N ASP A 102 -14.77 -3.12 -19.05
CA ASP A 102 -15.30 -4.39 -18.51
C ASP A 102 -15.75 -5.39 -19.57
N ASN A 103 -16.03 -4.92 -20.79
CA ASN A 103 -16.39 -5.76 -21.94
C ASN A 103 -15.20 -6.10 -22.84
N TYR A 104 -13.97 -5.81 -22.43
CA TYR A 104 -12.78 -6.17 -23.20
C TYR A 104 -12.56 -7.69 -23.15
N VAL A 105 -12.46 -8.29 -24.32
CA VAL A 105 -12.05 -9.69 -24.50
C VAL A 105 -10.70 -9.65 -25.21
N PHE A 106 -9.65 -10.15 -24.54
CA PHE A 106 -8.38 -10.36 -25.21
C PHE A 106 -8.53 -11.51 -26.21
N ASP A 107 -8.27 -11.22 -27.48
CA ASP A 107 -8.32 -12.19 -28.57
C ASP A 107 -6.99 -12.09 -29.33
N ALA A 108 -6.11 -13.07 -29.14
CA ALA A 108 -4.80 -13.12 -29.80
C ALA A 108 -4.89 -13.63 -31.25
N LEU A 109 -6.08 -13.99 -31.73
CA LEU A 109 -6.33 -14.58 -33.04
C LEU A 109 -7.10 -13.65 -33.98
N LYS A 110 -7.44 -12.44 -33.53
CA LYS A 110 -7.94 -11.35 -34.38
C LYS A 110 -6.81 -10.46 -34.89
#